data_AF-A0A537UQD3-F1
#
_entry.id   AF-A0A537UQD3-F1
#
_cell.length_a   1.000
_cell.length_b   1.000
_cell.length_c   1.000
_cell.angle_alpha   90.00
_cell.angle_beta   90.00
_cell.angle_gamma   90.00
#
_symmetry.space_group_name_H-M   'P 1'
#
loop_
_entity.id
_entity.type
_entity.pdbx_description
1 polymer ?
#
loop_
_entity_poly.entity_id
_entity_poly.type
_entity_poly.pdbx_seq_one_letter_code
_entity_poly.pdbx_strand_id
1 'polypeptide(L)'
;MREWKALASCVGSAVVLAAASAALFGIDAWLHWIEFALHPGEWIPNARIFGTSYFSLIAAGIGLSGKLADAIQMTVTAASAVVVYLSCRATMPRDQQLAILLAAALIAAPHSSYYDTVLLAIAATLWIVDAAELGSALLRSEFALFVWTAPLFEAEVGRGFVPLLATAFIAVVLACRMRDAGARPELTRPAMAPGRERRAGRSG
;
A
#
# COMPACT_ATOMS: atom_id res chain seq x y z
N MET A 1 -22.08 -8.78 0.32
CA MET A 1 -22.66 -8.80 -1.05
C MET A 1 -22.00 -7.81 -2.03
N ARG A 2 -21.55 -6.60 -1.63
CA ARG A 2 -20.87 -5.65 -2.54
C ARG A 2 -19.52 -6.15 -3.09
N GLU A 3 -18.74 -6.87 -2.29
CA GLU A 3 -17.38 -7.31 -2.66
C GLU A 3 -17.37 -8.33 -3.82
N TRP A 4 -18.35 -9.23 -3.88
CA TRP A 4 -18.52 -10.16 -5.02
C TRP A 4 -18.84 -9.47 -6.34
N LYS A 5 -19.59 -8.35 -6.30
CA LYS A 5 -19.88 -7.56 -7.50
C LYS A 5 -18.63 -6.85 -8.00
N ALA A 6 -17.79 -6.35 -7.09
CA ALA A 6 -16.51 -5.74 -7.44
C ALA A 6 -15.56 -6.78 -8.05
N LEU A 7 -15.48 -7.98 -7.46
CA LEU A 7 -14.68 -9.08 -8.01
C LEU A 7 -15.18 -9.49 -9.39
N ALA A 8 -16.49 -9.69 -9.57
CA ALA A 8 -17.08 -10.02 -10.85
C ALA A 8 -16.86 -8.92 -11.90
N SER A 9 -16.95 -7.65 -11.52
CA SER A 9 -16.64 -6.52 -12.41
C SER A 9 -15.17 -6.50 -12.80
N CYS A 10 -14.25 -6.77 -11.87
CA CYS A 10 -12.82 -6.84 -12.15
C CYS A 10 -12.52 -7.96 -13.15
N VAL A 11 -13.05 -9.17 -12.91
CA VAL A 11 -12.91 -10.31 -13.81
C VAL A 11 -13.52 -10.00 -15.18
N GLY A 12 -14.72 -9.41 -15.22
CA GLY A 12 -15.38 -9.02 -16.46
C GLY A 12 -14.54 -8.02 -17.27
N SER A 13 -14.03 -6.97 -16.63
CA SER A 13 -13.15 -6.00 -17.27
C SER A 13 -11.87 -6.64 -17.79
N ALA A 14 -11.24 -7.53 -17.00
CA ALA A 14 -10.03 -8.24 -17.42
C ALA A 14 -10.28 -9.11 -18.67
N VAL A 15 -11.39 -9.85 -18.71
CA VAL A 15 -11.77 -10.67 -19.87
C VAL A 15 -12.01 -9.81 -21.11
N VAL A 16 -12.75 -8.70 -20.98
CA VAL A 16 -13.01 -7.79 -22.10
C VAL A 16 -11.72 -7.19 -22.64
N LEU A 17 -10.81 -6.75 -21.75
CA LEU A 17 -9.51 -6.20 -22.14
C LEU A 17 -8.62 -7.26 -22.81
N ALA A 18 -8.60 -8.49 -22.28
CA ALA A 18 -7.86 -9.59 -22.88
C ALA A 18 -8.39 -9.92 -24.28
N ALA A 19 -9.71 -10.01 -24.46
CA ALA A 19 -10.34 -10.27 -25.75
C ALA A 19 -10.08 -9.13 -26.75
N ALA A 20 -10.20 -7.87 -26.32
CA ALA A 20 -9.89 -6.71 -27.16
C ALA A 20 -8.42 -6.70 -27.59
N SER A 21 -7.51 -7.02 -26.67
CA SER A 21 -6.09 -7.08 -26.97
C SER A 21 -5.74 -8.24 -27.91
N ALA A 22 -6.34 -9.42 -27.75
CA ALA A 22 -6.21 -10.52 -28.70
C ALA A 22 -6.78 -10.17 -30.09
N ALA A 23 -7.88 -9.42 -30.16
CA ALA A 23 -8.44 -8.95 -31.43
C ALA A 23 -7.53 -7.93 -32.13
N LEU A 24 -6.83 -7.07 -31.39
CA LEU A 24 -5.94 -6.04 -31.93
C LEU A 24 -4.57 -6.59 -32.35
N PHE A 25 -3.97 -7.45 -31.54
CA PHE A 25 -2.60 -7.94 -31.73
C PHE A 25 -2.51 -9.36 -32.31
N GLY A 26 -3.64 -10.06 -32.42
CA GLY A 26 -3.71 -11.46 -32.80
C GLY A 26 -3.43 -12.41 -31.62
N ILE A 27 -3.97 -13.63 -31.69
CA ILE A 27 -3.77 -14.64 -30.65
C ILE A 27 -2.33 -15.18 -30.61
N ASP A 28 -1.63 -15.17 -31.75
CA ASP A 28 -0.25 -15.67 -31.86
C ASP A 28 0.73 -14.86 -31.02
N ALA A 29 0.50 -13.55 -30.86
CA ALA A 29 1.30 -12.70 -29.98
C ALA A 29 1.20 -13.17 -28.51
N TRP A 30 0.01 -13.59 -28.09
CA TRP A 30 -0.22 -14.11 -26.74
C TRP A 30 0.39 -15.49 -26.53
N LEU A 31 0.32 -16.38 -27.54
CA LEU A 31 0.95 -17.70 -27.46
C LEU A 31 2.47 -17.58 -27.33
N HIS A 32 3.11 -16.72 -28.12
CA HIS A 32 4.54 -16.43 -27.98
C HIS A 32 4.87 -15.79 -26.64
N TRP A 33 4.03 -14.88 -26.14
CA TRP A 33 4.23 -14.31 -24.81
C TRP A 33 4.14 -15.37 -23.71
N ILE A 34 3.19 -16.31 -23.79
CA ILE A 34 3.07 -17.41 -22.84
C ILE A 34 4.32 -18.30 -22.91
N GLU A 35 4.80 -18.64 -24.10
CA GLU A 35 6.02 -19.42 -24.28
C GLU A 35 7.25 -18.72 -23.67
N PHE A 36 7.37 -17.41 -23.90
CA PHE A 36 8.39 -16.57 -23.27
C PHE A 36 8.25 -16.51 -21.75
N ALA A 37 7.03 -16.35 -21.22
CA ALA A 37 6.77 -16.31 -19.79
C ALA A 37 7.11 -17.63 -19.08
N LEU A 38 6.91 -18.76 -19.78
CA LEU A 38 7.29 -20.10 -19.29
C LEU A 38 8.81 -20.33 -19.37
N HIS A 39 9.49 -19.71 -20.33
CA HIS A 39 10.94 -19.84 -20.55
C HIS A 39 11.63 -18.46 -20.64
N PRO A 40 11.63 -17.68 -19.54
CA PRO A 40 12.02 -16.27 -19.60
C PRO A 40 13.53 -16.05 -19.76
N GLY A 41 14.34 -17.11 -19.74
CA GLY A 41 15.80 -17.03 -19.78
C GLY A 41 16.34 -16.06 -18.72
N GLU A 42 17.18 -15.13 -19.15
CA GLU A 42 17.79 -14.10 -18.29
C GLU A 42 16.85 -12.91 -17.98
N TRP A 43 15.62 -12.89 -18.51
CA TRP A 43 14.71 -11.76 -18.28
C TRP A 43 14.35 -11.59 -16.81
N ILE A 44 14.01 -12.66 -16.09
CA ILE A 44 13.68 -12.57 -14.65
C ILE A 44 14.89 -12.13 -13.82
N PRO A 45 16.07 -12.78 -13.90
CA PRO A 45 17.27 -12.32 -13.21
C PRO A 45 17.58 -10.83 -13.48
N ASN A 46 17.50 -10.40 -14.74
CA ASN A 46 17.73 -9.01 -15.12
C ASN A 46 16.67 -8.08 -14.53
N ALA A 47 15.38 -8.40 -14.66
CA ALA A 47 14.29 -7.60 -14.11
C ALA A 47 14.42 -7.42 -12.58
N ARG A 48 14.90 -8.44 -11.86
CA ARG A 48 15.16 -8.36 -10.41
C ARG A 48 16.34 -7.47 -10.07
N ILE A 49 17.41 -7.53 -10.85
CA ILE A 49 18.62 -6.72 -10.64
C ILE A 49 18.36 -5.26 -11.01
N PHE A 50 17.70 -5.01 -12.14
CA PHE A 50 17.49 -3.67 -12.67
C PHE A 50 16.22 -2.99 -12.14
N GLY A 51 15.31 -3.73 -11.51
CA GLY A 51 14.08 -3.23 -10.95
C GLY A 51 14.21 -2.38 -9.68
N THR A 52 13.07 -2.04 -9.11
CA THR A 52 12.82 -1.08 -8.02
C THR A 52 12.38 -1.81 -6.74
N SER A 53 13.10 -2.88 -6.39
CA SER A 53 12.76 -3.79 -5.28
C SER A 53 13.81 -3.79 -4.17
N TYR A 54 13.45 -4.35 -3.01
CA TYR A 54 14.43 -4.62 -1.94
C TYR A 54 15.51 -5.60 -2.41
N PHE A 55 15.17 -6.57 -3.27
CA PHE A 55 16.18 -7.42 -3.87
C PHE A 55 17.23 -6.62 -4.66
N SER A 56 16.80 -5.70 -5.57
CA SER A 56 17.73 -4.86 -6.34
C SER A 56 18.60 -3.99 -5.44
N LEU A 57 17.99 -3.36 -4.42
CA LEU A 57 18.72 -2.58 -3.42
C LEU A 57 19.84 -3.39 -2.76
N ILE A 58 19.52 -4.58 -2.23
CA ILE A 58 20.50 -5.40 -1.51
C ILE A 58 21.56 -5.97 -2.45
N ALA A 59 21.15 -6.57 -3.57
CA ALA A 59 22.05 -7.29 -4.47
C ALA A 59 22.89 -6.35 -5.34
N ALA A 60 22.27 -5.33 -5.94
CA ALA A 60 22.92 -4.44 -6.91
C ALA A 60 23.28 -3.07 -6.33
N GLY A 61 22.51 -2.55 -5.36
CA GLY A 61 22.80 -1.27 -4.70
C GLY A 61 23.91 -1.39 -3.66
N ILE A 62 23.77 -2.34 -2.72
CA ILE A 62 24.73 -2.56 -1.63
C ILE A 62 25.83 -3.57 -2.03
N GLY A 63 25.55 -4.46 -2.99
CA GLY A 63 26.52 -5.47 -3.45
C GLY A 63 26.57 -6.73 -2.58
N LEU A 64 25.49 -7.04 -1.84
CA LEU A 64 25.41 -8.25 -1.02
C LEU A 64 24.94 -9.47 -1.84
N SER A 65 25.15 -10.67 -1.30
CA SER A 65 24.82 -11.92 -2.00
C SER A 65 23.33 -12.02 -2.36
N GLY A 66 23.02 -12.64 -3.50
CA GLY A 66 21.63 -12.88 -3.94
C GLY A 66 20.80 -13.67 -2.93
N LYS A 67 21.39 -14.63 -2.21
CA LYS A 67 20.69 -15.39 -1.15
C LYS A 67 20.22 -14.51 0.00
N LEU A 68 21.03 -13.52 0.38
CA LEU A 68 20.65 -12.57 1.42
C LEU A 68 19.58 -11.61 0.91
N ALA A 69 19.69 -11.16 -0.34
CA ALA A 69 18.67 -10.35 -1.00
C ALA A 69 17.31 -11.09 -1.08
N ASP A 70 17.32 -12.39 -1.40
CA ASP A 70 16.13 -13.26 -1.37
C ASP A 70 15.51 -13.32 0.03
N ALA A 71 16.32 -13.59 1.06
CA ALA A 71 15.85 -13.70 2.43
C ALA A 71 15.22 -12.38 2.93
N ILE A 72 15.85 -11.25 2.62
CA ILE A 72 15.32 -9.91 2.96
C ILE A 72 14.02 -9.65 2.19
N GLN A 73 13.99 -9.91 0.89
CA GLN A 73 12.79 -9.70 0.07
C GLN A 73 11.62 -10.57 0.55
N MET A 74 11.85 -11.85 0.89
CA MET A 74 10.84 -12.72 1.49
C MET A 74 10.32 -12.17 2.81
N THR A 75 11.21 -11.65 3.65
CA THR A 75 10.83 -11.04 4.93
C THR A 75 9.97 -9.80 4.72
N VAL A 76 10.34 -8.93 3.77
CA VAL A 76 9.55 -7.75 3.40
C VAL A 76 8.19 -8.15 2.84
N THR A 77 8.12 -9.16 1.97
CA THR A 77 6.85 -9.68 1.42
C THR A 77 5.94 -10.20 2.53
N ALA A 78 6.47 -11.00 3.47
CA ALA A 78 5.71 -11.50 4.61
C ALA A 78 5.24 -10.37 5.54
N ALA A 79 6.12 -9.42 5.87
CA ALA A 79 5.78 -8.25 6.68
C ALA A 79 4.70 -7.39 6.00
N SER A 80 4.79 -7.20 4.69
CA SER A 80 3.80 -6.48 3.88
C SER A 80 2.42 -7.13 3.97
N ALA A 81 2.36 -8.47 3.83
CA ALA A 81 1.11 -9.21 3.98
C ALA A 81 0.52 -9.07 5.40
N VAL A 82 1.36 -9.14 6.45
CA VAL A 82 0.93 -8.95 7.84
C VAL A 82 0.41 -7.53 8.06
N VAL A 83 1.11 -6.50 7.58
CA VAL A 83 0.69 -5.09 7.74
C VAL A 83 -0.64 -4.85 7.04
N VAL A 84 -0.84 -5.35 5.82
CA VAL A 84 -2.10 -5.27 5.10
C VAL A 84 -3.21 -5.97 5.89
N TYR A 85 -2.98 -7.21 6.33
CA TYR A 85 -3.94 -7.95 7.12
C TYR A 85 -4.35 -7.19 8.38
N LEU A 86 -3.39 -6.69 9.15
CA LEU A 86 -3.65 -5.91 10.37
C LEU A 86 -4.39 -4.60 10.06
N SER A 87 -4.05 -3.90 8.97
CA SER A 87 -4.75 -2.68 8.56
C SER A 87 -6.23 -2.93 8.22
N CYS A 88 -6.52 -4.06 7.58
CA CYS A 88 -7.89 -4.50 7.26
C CYS A 88 -8.67 -4.93 8.50
N ARG A 89 -7.99 -5.40 9.55
CA ARG A 89 -8.60 -5.78 10.84
C ARG A 89 -8.75 -4.60 11.80
N ALA A 90 -7.99 -3.53 11.60
CA ALA A 90 -8.09 -2.30 12.39
C ALA A 90 -9.29 -1.45 11.97
N THR A 91 -9.76 -0.57 12.88
CA THR A 91 -10.76 0.48 12.60
C THR A 91 -10.14 1.63 11.81
N MET A 92 -9.69 1.31 10.59
CA MET A 92 -9.04 2.23 9.66
C MET A 92 -9.99 2.59 8.49
N PRO A 93 -9.97 3.84 7.99
CA PRO A 93 -10.70 4.22 6.78
C PRO A 93 -10.29 3.35 5.59
N ARG A 94 -11.25 3.07 4.71
CA ARG A 94 -11.01 2.23 3.52
C ARG A 94 -9.90 2.79 2.63
N ASP A 95 -9.81 4.12 2.47
CA ASP A 95 -8.80 4.73 1.61
C ASP A 95 -7.39 4.58 2.17
N GLN A 96 -7.22 4.63 3.51
CA GLN A 96 -5.94 4.34 4.16
C GLN A 96 -5.57 2.85 4.06
N GLN A 97 -6.54 1.94 4.19
CA GLN A 97 -6.31 0.50 3.96
C GLN A 97 -5.85 0.23 2.52
N LEU A 98 -6.50 0.88 1.54
CA LEU A 98 -6.13 0.78 0.13
C LEU A 98 -4.75 1.39 -0.14
N ALA A 99 -4.43 2.54 0.44
CA ALA A 99 -3.12 3.16 0.32
C ALA A 99 -2.00 2.25 0.86
N ILE A 100 -2.22 1.64 2.03
CA ILE A 100 -1.29 0.65 2.60
C ILE A 100 -1.17 -0.58 1.69
N LEU A 101 -2.28 -1.12 1.20
CA LEU A 101 -2.29 -2.28 0.30
C LEU A 101 -1.47 -2.01 -0.96
N LEU A 102 -1.66 -0.86 -1.60
CA LEU A 102 -0.98 -0.49 -2.84
C LEU A 102 0.54 -0.32 -2.62
N ALA A 103 0.94 0.40 -1.57
CA ALA A 103 2.35 0.56 -1.22
C ALA A 103 3.00 -0.78 -0.81
N ALA A 104 2.28 -1.61 -0.06
CA ALA A 104 2.73 -2.94 0.37
C ALA A 104 2.89 -3.91 -0.81
N ALA A 105 1.96 -3.88 -1.77
CA ALA A 105 2.03 -4.68 -2.99
C ALA A 105 3.27 -4.33 -3.82
N LEU A 106 3.60 -3.04 -3.93
CA LEU A 106 4.79 -2.57 -4.65
C LEU A 106 6.08 -3.11 -4.03
N ILE A 107 6.25 -3.02 -2.70
CA ILE A 107 7.49 -3.46 -2.04
C ILE A 107 7.59 -4.98 -1.87
N ALA A 108 6.45 -5.67 -1.91
CA ALA A 108 6.39 -7.14 -1.86
C ALA A 108 6.85 -7.79 -3.17
N ALA A 109 6.79 -7.08 -4.30
CA ALA A 109 7.17 -7.60 -5.60
C ALA A 109 8.72 -7.59 -5.77
N PRO A 110 9.35 -8.74 -6.09
CA PRO A 110 10.81 -8.84 -6.16
C PRO A 110 11.41 -8.26 -7.45
N HIS A 111 10.58 -7.87 -8.41
CA HIS A 111 10.94 -7.41 -9.76
C HIS A 111 10.14 -6.18 -10.21
N SER A 112 9.71 -5.34 -9.25
CA SER A 112 9.00 -4.09 -9.56
C SER A 112 9.80 -3.25 -10.55
N SER A 113 9.10 -2.56 -11.43
CA SER A 113 9.65 -1.66 -12.43
C SER A 113 9.08 -0.25 -12.24
N TYR A 114 9.57 0.71 -13.02
CA TYR A 114 9.12 2.11 -12.93
C TYR A 114 7.60 2.26 -13.12
N TYR A 115 6.98 1.46 -13.98
CA TYR A 115 5.53 1.53 -14.19
C TYR A 115 4.73 1.03 -12.98
N ASP A 116 5.28 0.13 -12.15
CA ASP A 116 4.59 -0.38 -10.95
C ASP A 116 4.49 0.69 -9.85
N THR A 117 5.35 1.71 -9.90
CA THR A 117 5.33 2.82 -8.95
C THR A 117 4.05 3.67 -9.02
N VAL A 118 3.24 3.50 -10.08
CA VAL A 118 1.89 4.07 -10.16
C VAL A 118 1.03 3.66 -8.96
N LEU A 119 1.24 2.47 -8.38
CA LEU A 119 0.56 2.02 -7.18
C LEU A 119 0.84 2.97 -6.00
N LEU A 120 2.09 3.42 -5.85
CA LEU A 120 2.49 4.36 -4.80
C LEU A 120 1.92 5.75 -5.05
N ALA A 121 1.85 6.21 -6.31
CA ALA A 121 1.21 7.47 -6.66
C ALA A 121 -0.30 7.47 -6.35
N ILE A 122 -1.00 6.37 -6.65
CA ILE A 122 -2.42 6.20 -6.28
C ILE A 122 -2.57 6.18 -4.75
N ALA A 123 -1.70 5.45 -4.04
CA ALA A 123 -1.71 5.40 -2.58
C ALA A 123 -1.54 6.79 -1.95
N ALA A 124 -0.59 7.58 -2.45
CA ALA A 124 -0.39 8.96 -2.02
C ALA A 124 -1.61 9.84 -2.29
N THR A 125 -2.24 9.69 -3.47
CA THR A 125 -3.44 10.44 -3.84
C THR A 125 -4.61 10.16 -2.89
N LEU A 126 -4.87 8.88 -2.59
CA LEU A 126 -5.90 8.48 -1.63
C LEU A 126 -5.67 9.10 -0.26
N TRP A 127 -4.41 9.18 0.17
CA TRP A 127 -4.06 9.76 1.47
C TRP A 127 -4.14 11.30 1.48
N ILE A 128 -3.86 11.98 0.36
CA ILE A 128 -4.08 13.43 0.20
C ILE A 128 -5.58 13.75 0.29
N VAL A 129 -6.42 12.97 -0.40
CA VAL A 129 -7.88 13.17 -0.40
C VAL A 129 -8.44 12.98 1.01
N ASP A 130 -8.08 11.89 1.71
CA ASP A 130 -8.45 11.65 3.11
C ASP A 130 -7.97 12.80 4.02
N ALA A 131 -6.75 13.29 3.82
CA ALA A 131 -6.19 14.40 4.58
C ALA A 131 -6.96 15.72 4.37
N ALA A 132 -7.41 15.99 3.14
CA ALA A 132 -8.20 17.17 2.77
C ALA A 132 -9.62 17.11 3.35
N GLU A 133 -10.28 15.95 3.30
CA GLU A 133 -11.61 15.74 3.89
C GLU A 133 -11.60 15.93 5.42
N LEU A 134 -10.51 15.53 6.07
CA LEU A 134 -10.34 15.65 7.52
C LEU A 134 -9.82 17.02 7.97
N GLY A 135 -9.52 17.94 7.05
CA GLY A 135 -8.93 19.25 7.37
C GLY A 135 -7.56 19.15 8.05
N SER A 136 -6.80 18.09 7.77
CA SER A 136 -5.54 17.78 8.45
C SER A 136 -4.35 18.58 7.92
N ALA A 137 -3.23 18.56 8.66
CA ALA A 137 -2.09 19.45 8.47
C ALA A 137 -1.41 19.33 7.09
N LEU A 138 -1.00 20.49 6.54
CA LEU A 138 -0.23 20.66 5.29
C LEU A 138 0.93 19.67 5.13
N LEU A 139 1.60 19.31 6.23
CA LEU A 139 2.74 18.39 6.22
C LEU A 139 2.39 16.97 5.72
N ARG A 140 1.14 16.48 5.91
CA ARG A 140 0.71 15.18 5.34
C ARG A 140 0.63 15.27 3.81
N SER A 141 0.08 16.37 3.31
CA SER A 141 -0.08 16.60 1.86
C SER A 141 1.26 16.85 1.16
N GLU A 142 2.18 17.57 1.79
CA GLU A 142 3.54 17.78 1.26
C GLU A 142 4.32 16.47 1.16
N PHE A 143 4.31 15.64 2.21
CA PHE A 143 4.96 14.34 2.17
C PHE A 143 4.32 13.40 1.14
N ALA A 144 2.99 13.39 1.06
CA ALA A 144 2.29 12.60 0.04
C ALA A 144 2.59 13.07 -1.38
N LEU A 145 2.70 14.37 -1.62
CA LEU A 145 3.09 14.92 -2.92
C LEU A 145 4.53 14.52 -3.28
N PHE A 146 5.44 14.55 -2.31
CA PHE A 146 6.80 14.04 -2.51
C PHE A 146 6.79 12.55 -2.90
N VAL A 147 6.03 11.72 -2.18
CA VAL A 147 5.84 10.30 -2.50
C VAL A 147 5.25 10.09 -3.89
N TRP A 148 4.30 10.94 -4.29
CA TRP A 148 3.70 10.90 -5.63
C TRP A 148 4.73 11.19 -6.73
N THR A 149 5.67 12.12 -6.50
CA THR A 149 6.73 12.46 -7.45
C THR A 149 7.92 11.49 -7.45
N ALA A 150 7.98 10.57 -6.49
CA ALA A 150 9.11 9.67 -6.29
C ALA A 150 9.64 8.94 -7.54
N PRO A 151 8.78 8.48 -8.47
CA PRO A 151 9.25 7.78 -9.68
C PRO A 151 10.13 8.65 -10.58
N LEU A 152 9.97 9.98 -10.53
CA LEU A 152 10.76 10.93 -11.32
C LEU A 152 12.21 11.03 -10.83
N PHE A 153 12.47 10.66 -9.59
CA PHE A 153 13.77 10.85 -8.93
C PHE A 153 14.56 9.55 -8.78
N GLU A 154 13.99 8.39 -9.07
CA GLU A 154 14.68 7.11 -8.81
C GLU A 154 15.97 6.95 -9.63
N ALA A 155 16.00 7.44 -10.87
CA ALA A 155 17.20 7.42 -11.70
C ALA A 155 18.35 8.27 -11.11
N GLU A 156 18.01 9.38 -10.43
CA GLU A 156 18.97 10.34 -9.89
C GLU A 156 19.43 9.98 -8.46
N VAL A 157 18.51 9.47 -7.64
CA VAL A 157 18.77 9.14 -6.22
C VAL A 157 19.40 7.76 -6.08
N GLY A 158 19.12 6.87 -7.03
CA GLY A 158 19.70 5.54 -7.07
C GLY A 158 18.78 4.44 -6.55
N ARG A 159 19.28 3.20 -6.71
CA ARG A 159 18.53 1.98 -6.44
C ARG A 159 18.07 1.91 -5.00
N GLY A 160 16.80 1.56 -4.81
CA GLY A 160 16.21 1.36 -3.49
C GLY A 160 15.55 2.59 -2.88
N PHE A 161 15.63 3.76 -3.52
CA PHE A 161 14.89 4.94 -3.08
C PHE A 161 13.39 4.68 -2.96
N VAL A 162 12.77 4.14 -4.02
CA VAL A 162 11.32 3.88 -4.06
C VAL A 162 10.88 2.84 -3.03
N PRO A 163 11.49 1.65 -2.89
CA PRO A 163 11.04 0.68 -1.89
C PRO A 163 11.23 1.19 -0.44
N LEU A 164 12.30 1.95 -0.17
CA LEU A 164 12.48 2.59 1.15
C LEU A 164 11.41 3.67 1.40
N LEU A 165 11.09 4.48 0.40
CA LEU A 165 10.08 5.52 0.49
C LEU A 165 8.68 4.94 0.67
N ALA A 166 8.34 3.86 -0.04
CA ALA A 166 7.07 3.15 0.13
C ALA A 166 6.95 2.56 1.54
N THR A 167 8.03 1.99 2.09
CA THR A 167 8.05 1.54 3.49
C THR A 167 7.88 2.69 4.48
N ALA A 168 8.55 3.81 4.25
CA ALA A 168 8.39 5.02 5.06
C ALA A 168 6.95 5.56 4.99
N PHE A 169 6.35 5.56 3.80
CA PHE A 169 4.96 5.95 3.59
C PHE A 169 4.00 5.09 4.42
N ILE A 170 4.11 3.76 4.35
CA ILE A 170 3.31 2.84 5.17
C ILE A 170 3.48 3.15 6.67
N ALA A 171 4.72 3.31 7.12
CA ALA A 171 5.01 3.60 8.52
C ALA A 171 4.38 4.93 8.98
N VAL A 172 4.43 5.98 8.15
CA VAL A 172 3.84 7.28 8.45
C VAL A 172 2.30 7.19 8.51
N VAL A 173 1.66 6.51 7.55
CA VAL A 173 0.20 6.31 7.56
C VAL A 173 -0.23 5.61 8.86
N LEU A 174 0.48 4.55 9.26
CA LEU A 174 0.23 3.82 10.50
C LEU A 174 0.46 4.70 11.75
N ALA A 175 1.59 5.42 11.81
CA ALA A 175 1.93 6.28 12.94
C ALA A 175 0.93 7.42 13.13
N CYS A 176 0.50 8.06 12.03
CA CYS A 176 -0.57 9.05 12.04
C CYS A 176 -1.86 8.45 12.62
N ARG A 177 -2.23 7.24 12.20
CA ARG A 177 -3.42 6.57 12.73
C ARG A 177 -3.34 6.23 14.20
N MET A 178 -2.19 5.74 14.67
CA MET A 178 -1.97 5.46 16.08
C MET A 178 -2.07 6.74 16.93
N ARG A 179 -1.55 7.87 16.43
CA ARG A 179 -1.67 9.18 17.08
C ARG A 179 -3.12 9.64 17.13
N ASP A 180 -3.86 9.52 16.03
CA ASP A 180 -5.26 9.94 15.94
C ASP A 180 -6.17 9.06 16.84
N ALA A 181 -5.84 7.78 17.00
CA ALA A 181 -6.52 6.86 17.92
C ALA A 181 -6.17 7.15 19.40
N GLY A 182 -4.90 7.43 19.69
CA GLY A 182 -4.42 7.76 21.04
C GLY A 182 -4.82 9.15 21.54
N ALA A 183 -5.12 10.09 20.65
CA ALA A 183 -5.64 11.43 20.96
C ALA A 183 -7.14 11.46 21.31
N ARG A 184 -7.84 10.31 21.22
CA ARG A 184 -9.23 10.14 21.71
C ARG A 184 -9.34 9.36 23.03
N PRO A 185 -8.67 9.70 24.15
CA PRO A 185 -9.06 9.20 25.46
C PRO A 185 -10.09 10.15 26.11
N GLU A 186 -11.29 9.62 26.39
CA GLU A 186 -12.19 10.10 27.46
C GLU A 186 -12.77 11.54 27.42
N LEU A 187 -13.41 11.98 26.33
CA LEU A 187 -14.26 13.20 26.36
C LEU A 187 -15.76 12.94 26.50
N THR A 188 -16.17 11.78 27.06
CA THR A 188 -17.58 11.55 27.41
C THR A 188 -17.75 10.60 28.59
N ARG A 189 -17.43 11.07 29.80
CA ARG A 189 -18.26 10.75 30.96
C ARG A 189 -18.94 12.07 31.35
N PRO A 190 -20.23 12.29 31.02
CA PRO A 190 -20.93 13.41 31.61
C PRO A 190 -20.84 13.22 33.13
N ALA A 191 -20.35 14.24 33.82
CA ALA A 191 -20.38 14.28 35.27
C ALA A 191 -21.83 14.04 35.70
N MET A 192 -22.10 12.87 36.28
CA MET A 192 -23.32 12.66 37.03
C MET A 192 -23.32 13.72 38.12
N ALA A 193 -24.18 14.73 37.94
CA ALA A 193 -24.51 15.66 39.00
C ALA A 193 -24.90 14.82 40.23
N PRO A 194 -24.39 15.14 41.44
CA PRO A 194 -24.82 14.45 42.64
C PRO A 194 -26.30 14.79 42.87
N GLY A 195 -27.17 13.87 42.47
CA GLY A 195 -28.57 13.86 42.87
C GLY A 195 -28.61 13.75 44.37
N ARG A 196 -28.90 14.89 45.03
CA ARG A 196 -29.20 14.99 46.45
C ARG A 196 -30.21 13.90 46.82
N GLU A 197 -29.75 12.90 47.56
CA GLU A 197 -30.59 12.16 48.47
C GLU A 197 -31.23 13.18 49.44
N ARG A 198 -32.55 13.32 49.37
CA ARG A 198 -33.34 13.71 50.54
C ARG A 198 -34.20 12.52 50.93
N ARG A 199 -33.73 11.83 51.97
CA ARG A 199 -34.51 10.87 52.76
C ARG A 199 -35.65 11.57 53.51
N ALA A 200 -36.78 10.86 53.53
CA ALA A 200 -37.67 10.57 54.67
C ALA A 200 -38.70 11.59 55.21
N GLY A 201 -39.92 11.05 55.45
CA GLY A 201 -40.99 11.57 56.32
C GLY A 201 -42.36 11.49 55.65
N ARG A 202 -43.07 10.35 55.60
CA ARG A 202 -43.94 9.71 56.63
C ARG A 202 -45.21 10.52 56.97
N SER A 203 -46.35 9.83 56.79
CA SER A 203 -47.70 9.97 57.40
C SER A 203 -48.58 11.19 57.09
N GLY A 204 -49.77 10.87 56.57
CA GLY A 204 -50.99 11.67 56.48
C GLY A 204 -52.06 10.84 55.79
#